data_AF-A0A7Y1SSX6-F1
#
_entry.id   AF-A0A7Y1SSX6-F1
#
_cell.length_a   1.000
_cell.length_b   1.000
_cell.length_c   1.000
_cell.angle_alpha   90.00
_cell.angle_beta   90.00
_cell.angle_gamma   90.00
#
_symmetry.space_group_name_H-M   'P 1'
#
loop_
_entity.id
_entity.type
_entity.pdbx_description
1 polymer ?
#
loop_
_entity_poly.entity_id
_entity_poly.type
_entity_poly.pdbx_seq_one_letter_code
_entity_poly.pdbx_strand_id
1 'polypeptide(L)'
;MGPGFHRVVAGSAALIGAGALAFDSGSGAVVGLVLLGASLFAINRPVVLAATFAVAAVGFFVAALSAGAGWPTLTGAVTLGAVSNEMLLGHWYLVDPRLPRWALKSLDGAALVGLIADFGILAGRGALTWGTDAFVVGWAFVALSILSALLITAVWFALREPGYNGVMSATGLSYLAIITVLGTTISGRSLTVVEGSTLLSG
;
A
#
# COMPACT_ATOMS: atom_id res chain seq x y z
N MET A 1 -5.78 21.46 9.52
CA MET A 1 -4.39 21.07 9.82
C MET A 1 -3.46 22.20 9.41
N GLY A 2 -2.32 22.37 10.09
CA GLY A 2 -1.40 23.48 9.81
C GLY A 2 -0.53 23.25 8.56
N PRO A 3 0.03 24.32 7.96
CA PRO A 3 0.93 24.25 6.79
C PRO A 3 2.13 23.30 6.97
N GLY A 4 2.63 23.15 8.20
CA GLY A 4 3.77 22.28 8.50
C GLY A 4 3.48 20.80 8.23
N PHE A 5 2.26 20.32 8.50
CA PHE A 5 1.86 18.94 8.24
C PHE A 5 1.91 18.61 6.75
N HIS A 6 1.38 19.50 5.91
CA HIS A 6 1.38 19.32 4.46
C HIS A 6 2.80 19.27 3.87
N ARG A 7 3.77 20.00 4.45
CA ARG A 7 5.19 19.92 4.07
C ARG A 7 5.78 18.55 4.34
N VAL A 8 5.51 18.00 5.53
CA VAL A 8 6.02 16.68 5.91
C VAL A 8 5.42 15.61 5.00
N VAL A 9 4.11 15.65 4.74
CA VAL A 9 3.46 14.69 3.85
C VAL A 9 4.01 14.77 2.42
N ALA A 10 4.08 15.97 1.85
CA ALA A 10 4.62 16.18 0.51
C ALA A 10 6.11 15.79 0.42
N GLY A 11 6.91 16.13 1.43
CA GLY A 11 8.32 15.77 1.51
C GLY A 11 8.53 14.26 1.58
N SER A 12 7.82 13.56 2.47
CA SER A 12 7.89 12.10 2.59
C SER A 12 7.44 11.41 1.31
N ALA A 13 6.35 11.87 0.68
CA ALA A 13 5.90 11.32 -0.59
C ALA A 13 6.92 11.53 -1.71
N ALA A 14 7.54 12.72 -1.78
CA ALA A 14 8.58 13.01 -2.76
C ALA A 14 9.83 12.13 -2.53
N LEU A 15 10.24 11.91 -1.29
CA LEU A 15 11.38 11.04 -0.96
C LEU A 15 11.11 9.58 -1.37
N ILE A 16 9.91 9.05 -1.08
CA ILE A 16 9.51 7.71 -1.50
C ILE A 16 9.46 7.63 -3.04
N GLY A 17 8.86 8.64 -3.68
CA GLY A 17 8.75 8.71 -5.14
C GLY A 17 10.10 8.86 -5.86
N ALA A 18 11.09 9.51 -5.24
CA ALA A 18 12.43 9.66 -5.81
C ALA A 18 13.13 8.31 -6.00
N GLY A 19 12.80 7.31 -5.18
CA GLY A 19 13.27 5.94 -5.35
C GLY A 19 12.91 5.36 -6.72
N ALA A 20 11.78 5.78 -7.33
CA ALA A 20 11.43 5.33 -8.68
C ALA A 20 12.46 5.78 -9.73
N LEU A 21 13.08 6.95 -9.57
CA LEU A 21 14.06 7.47 -10.54
C LEU A 21 15.36 6.64 -10.56
N ALA A 22 15.64 5.87 -9.51
CA ALA A 22 16.83 5.01 -9.45
C ALA A 22 16.73 3.78 -10.36
N PHE A 23 15.54 3.47 -10.91
CA PHE A 23 15.26 2.23 -11.64
C PHE A 23 14.78 2.46 -13.08
N ASP A 24 15.25 3.53 -13.75
CA ASP A 24 14.93 3.86 -15.16
C ASP A 24 13.42 3.87 -15.49
N SER A 25 12.64 4.52 -14.64
CA SER A 25 11.17 4.41 -14.56
C SER A 25 10.39 5.24 -15.59
N GLY A 26 11.04 5.68 -16.67
CA GLY A 26 10.40 6.47 -17.74
C GLY A 26 9.91 7.85 -17.31
N SER A 27 9.32 8.58 -18.26
CA SER A 27 8.89 9.99 -18.07
C SER A 27 7.76 10.15 -17.04
N GLY A 28 6.94 9.12 -16.82
CA GLY A 28 5.82 9.15 -15.86
C GLY A 28 6.28 9.37 -14.41
N ALA A 29 7.40 8.74 -14.00
CA ALA A 29 7.92 8.88 -12.65
C ALA A 29 8.53 10.28 -12.41
N VAL A 30 9.15 10.86 -13.44
CA VAL A 30 9.66 12.24 -13.40
C VAL A 30 8.52 13.23 -13.23
N VAL A 31 7.43 13.08 -14.00
CA VAL A 31 6.24 13.91 -13.87
C VAL A 31 5.63 13.77 -12.48
N GLY A 32 5.51 12.55 -11.96
CA GLY A 32 5.03 12.29 -10.60
C GLY A 32 5.86 13.01 -9.53
N LEU A 33 7.19 12.92 -9.63
CA LEU A 33 8.09 13.54 -8.67
C LEU A 33 8.06 15.08 -8.74
N VAL A 34 8.04 15.65 -9.95
CA VAL A 34 7.95 17.10 -10.14
C VAL A 34 6.67 17.65 -9.53
N LEU A 35 5.54 16.94 -9.68
CA LEU A 35 4.27 17.34 -9.09
C LEU A 35 4.27 17.23 -7.57
N LEU A 36 4.93 16.22 -7.00
CA LEU A 36 5.14 16.15 -5.55
C LEU A 36 6.04 17.30 -5.06
N GLY A 37 7.07 17.67 -5.80
CA GLY A 37 7.87 18.88 -5.51
C GLY A 37 7.04 20.16 -5.60
N ALA A 38 6.19 20.29 -6.62
CA ALA A 38 5.29 21.44 -6.80
C ALA A 38 4.25 21.55 -5.67
N SER A 39 3.84 20.41 -5.09
CA SER A 39 2.89 20.37 -3.97
C SER A 39 3.41 21.09 -2.72
N LEU A 40 4.75 21.19 -2.54
CA LEU A 40 5.38 21.97 -1.47
C LEU A 40 5.14 23.48 -1.59
N PHE A 41 4.73 23.98 -2.76
CA PHE A 41 4.40 25.40 -2.96
C PHE A 41 2.89 25.66 -2.88
N ALA A 42 2.05 24.60 -2.93
CA ALA A 42 0.59 24.69 -2.90
C ALA A 42 -0.05 24.47 -1.51
N ILE A 43 0.77 24.47 -0.44
CA ILE A 43 0.37 24.08 0.92
C ILE A 43 -0.86 24.83 1.47
N ASN A 44 -1.04 26.10 1.11
CA ASN A 44 -2.13 26.92 1.61
C ASN A 44 -3.45 26.71 0.85
N ARG A 45 -3.46 25.84 -0.17
CA ARG A 45 -4.61 25.59 -1.04
C ARG A 45 -4.95 24.09 -1.05
N PRO A 46 -5.82 23.61 -0.15
CA PRO A 46 -6.05 22.17 0.05
C PRO A 46 -6.54 21.46 -1.21
N VAL A 47 -7.36 22.13 -2.02
CA VAL A 47 -7.85 21.58 -3.30
C VAL A 47 -6.71 21.40 -4.31
N VAL A 48 -5.80 22.39 -4.39
CA VAL A 48 -4.63 22.31 -5.28
C VAL A 48 -3.67 21.22 -4.80
N LEU A 49 -3.46 21.13 -3.49
CA LEU A 49 -2.65 20.07 -2.89
C LEU A 49 -3.20 18.69 -3.24
N ALA A 50 -4.49 18.46 -2.99
CA ALA A 50 -5.15 17.19 -3.33
C ALA A 50 -5.05 16.87 -4.83
N ALA A 51 -5.25 17.88 -5.70
CA ALA A 51 -5.08 17.71 -7.14
C ALA A 51 -3.64 17.31 -7.51
N THR A 52 -2.62 17.95 -6.93
CA THR A 52 -1.21 17.59 -7.20
C THR A 52 -0.88 16.16 -6.78
N PHE A 53 -1.38 15.70 -5.62
CA PHE A 53 -1.21 14.29 -5.20
C PHE A 53 -1.92 13.32 -6.14
N ALA A 54 -3.14 13.66 -6.57
CA ALA A 54 -3.90 12.83 -7.50
C ALA A 54 -3.19 12.69 -8.86
N VAL A 55 -2.70 13.80 -9.43
CA VAL A 55 -1.96 13.75 -10.70
C VAL A 55 -0.61 13.06 -10.53
N ALA A 56 0.08 13.25 -9.40
CA ALA A 56 1.31 12.52 -9.11
C ALA A 56 1.08 11.00 -9.05
N ALA A 57 0.00 10.55 -8.39
CA ALA A 57 -0.37 9.14 -8.33
C ALA A 57 -0.62 8.56 -9.74
N VAL A 58 -1.28 9.31 -10.62
CA VAL A 58 -1.46 8.92 -12.03
C VAL A 58 -0.11 8.83 -12.75
N GLY A 59 0.82 9.77 -12.52
CA GLY A 59 2.17 9.73 -13.10
C GLY A 59 2.95 8.48 -12.71
N PHE A 60 2.97 8.13 -11.42
CA PHE A 60 3.59 6.89 -10.94
C PHE A 60 2.88 5.63 -11.47
N PHE A 61 1.56 5.68 -11.63
CA PHE A 61 0.83 4.57 -12.22
C PHE A 61 1.17 4.36 -13.71
N VAL A 62 1.32 5.45 -14.49
CA VAL A 62 1.79 5.38 -15.88
C VAL A 62 3.20 4.79 -15.94
N ALA A 63 4.09 5.19 -15.03
CA ALA A 63 5.43 4.60 -14.93
C ALA A 63 5.38 3.08 -14.63
N ALA A 64 4.48 2.67 -13.73
CA ALA A 64 4.27 1.25 -13.43
C ALA A 64 3.72 0.47 -14.63
N LEU A 65 2.86 1.08 -15.46
CA LEU A 65 2.37 0.46 -16.69
C LEU A 65 3.50 0.25 -17.70
N SER A 66 4.38 1.23 -17.90
CA SER A 66 5.56 1.07 -18.77
C SER A 66 6.53 -0.01 -18.28
N ALA A 67 6.59 -0.24 -16.97
CA ALA A 67 7.39 -1.31 -16.38
C ALA A 67 6.67 -2.69 -16.32
N GLY A 68 5.47 -2.80 -16.91
CA GLY A 68 4.68 -4.04 -16.88
C GLY A 68 4.18 -4.42 -15.47
N ALA A 69 4.12 -3.48 -14.54
CA ALA A 69 3.75 -3.67 -13.13
C ALA A 69 2.42 -3.00 -12.73
N GLY A 70 1.60 -2.57 -13.71
CA GLY A 70 0.36 -1.82 -13.44
C GLY A 70 -0.60 -2.53 -12.48
N TRP A 71 -0.93 -3.80 -12.73
CA TRP A 71 -1.84 -4.57 -11.87
C TRP A 71 -1.30 -4.76 -10.44
N PRO A 72 -0.06 -5.27 -10.24
CA PRO A 72 0.55 -5.32 -8.90
C PRO A 72 0.59 -3.95 -8.20
N THR A 73 0.84 -2.86 -8.93
CA THR A 73 0.85 -1.51 -8.33
C THR A 73 -0.54 -1.10 -7.85
N LEU A 74 -1.60 -1.37 -8.62
CA LEU A 74 -2.97 -1.06 -8.20
C LEU A 74 -3.40 -1.87 -6.99
N THR A 75 -3.21 -3.19 -7.02
CA THR A 75 -3.62 -4.06 -5.91
C THR A 75 -2.82 -3.79 -4.65
N GLY A 76 -1.51 -3.55 -4.78
CA GLY A 76 -0.68 -3.12 -3.66
C GLY A 76 -1.12 -1.77 -3.09
N ALA A 77 -1.43 -0.78 -3.95
CA ALA A 77 -1.91 0.53 -3.52
C ALA A 77 -3.26 0.46 -2.81
N VAL A 78 -4.20 -0.34 -3.32
CA VAL A 78 -5.49 -0.59 -2.66
C VAL A 78 -5.27 -1.24 -1.31
N THR A 79 -4.47 -2.30 -1.23
CA THR A 79 -4.23 -3.04 0.02
C THR A 79 -3.57 -2.16 1.08
N LEU A 80 -2.38 -1.61 0.77
CA LEU A 80 -1.62 -0.80 1.71
C LEU A 80 -2.34 0.50 2.05
N GLY A 81 -2.97 1.14 1.06
CA GLY A 81 -3.75 2.35 1.27
C GLY A 81 -4.94 2.11 2.17
N ALA A 82 -5.67 1.01 1.99
CA ALA A 82 -6.82 0.66 2.80
C ALA A 82 -6.43 0.34 4.25
N VAL A 83 -5.47 -0.55 4.49
CA VAL A 83 -5.04 -0.90 5.87
C VAL A 83 -4.46 0.32 6.59
N SER A 84 -3.66 1.15 5.90
CA SER A 84 -3.09 2.36 6.50
C SER A 84 -4.16 3.39 6.86
N ASN A 85 -5.12 3.63 5.96
CA ASN A 85 -6.22 4.55 6.20
C ASN A 85 -7.14 4.05 7.31
N GLU A 86 -7.37 2.75 7.38
CA GLU A 86 -8.14 2.14 8.46
C GLU A 86 -7.47 2.39 9.82
N MET A 87 -6.17 2.11 9.92
CA MET A 87 -5.41 2.33 11.15
C MET A 87 -5.47 3.81 11.59
N LEU A 88 -5.25 4.75 10.66
CA LEU A 88 -5.31 6.19 10.93
C LEU A 88 -6.70 6.61 11.39
N LEU A 89 -7.75 6.13 10.72
CA LEU A 89 -9.13 6.43 11.06
C LEU A 89 -9.54 5.82 12.39
N GLY A 90 -9.04 4.63 12.72
CA GLY A 90 -9.27 3.98 14.00
C GLY A 90 -8.65 4.77 15.16
N HIS A 91 -7.45 5.33 14.99
CA HIS A 91 -6.87 6.23 16.00
C HIS A 91 -7.67 7.52 16.16
N TRP A 92 -8.17 8.09 15.06
CA TRP A 92 -9.05 9.26 15.12
C TRP A 92 -10.35 8.96 15.86
N TYR A 93 -10.92 7.76 15.70
CA TYR A 93 -12.11 7.32 16.43
C TYR A 93 -11.89 7.33 17.95
N LEU A 94 -10.67 7.05 18.44
CA LEU A 94 -10.35 7.12 19.88
C LEU A 94 -10.39 8.55 20.43
N VAL A 95 -10.13 9.54 19.57
CA VAL A 95 -10.18 10.97 19.92
C VAL A 95 -11.60 11.54 19.77
N ASP A 96 -12.30 11.19 18.68
CA ASP A 96 -13.69 11.59 18.45
C ASP A 96 -14.55 10.36 18.03
N PRO A 97 -15.34 9.78 18.94
CA PRO A 97 -16.14 8.58 18.69
C PRO A 97 -17.36 8.78 17.76
N ARG A 98 -17.52 9.95 17.13
CA ARG A 98 -18.64 10.24 16.22
C ARG A 98 -18.51 9.60 14.84
N LEU A 99 -17.36 8.99 14.55
CA LEU A 99 -17.05 8.47 13.23
C LEU A 99 -17.78 7.15 12.96
N PRO A 100 -18.46 6.98 11.81
CA PRO A 100 -19.25 5.79 11.58
C PRO A 100 -18.36 4.56 11.32
N ARG A 101 -18.63 3.46 12.04
CA ARG A 101 -17.87 2.20 11.94
C ARG A 101 -17.95 1.52 10.57
N TRP A 102 -18.95 1.86 9.75
CA TRP A 102 -19.02 1.34 8.39
C TRP A 102 -17.84 1.79 7.55
N ALA A 103 -17.29 2.99 7.79
CA ALA A 103 -16.13 3.50 7.06
C ALA A 103 -14.88 2.64 7.32
N LEU A 104 -14.66 2.24 8.59
CA LEU A 104 -13.59 1.31 8.96
C LEU A 104 -13.79 -0.05 8.30
N LYS A 105 -15.00 -0.63 8.37
CA LYS A 105 -15.32 -1.91 7.71
C LYS A 105 -15.15 -1.85 6.19
N SER A 106 -15.51 -0.73 5.55
CA SER A 106 -15.31 -0.56 4.11
C SER A 106 -13.83 -0.53 3.72
N LEU A 107 -12.98 0.09 4.55
CA LEU A 107 -11.53 0.09 4.35
C LEU A 107 -10.95 -1.32 4.58
N ASP A 108 -11.33 -1.99 5.66
CA ASP A 108 -10.90 -3.37 5.93
C ASP A 108 -11.30 -4.34 4.81
N GLY A 109 -12.53 -4.18 4.28
CA GLY A 109 -12.99 -4.93 3.12
C GLY A 109 -12.17 -4.63 1.86
N ALA A 110 -11.84 -3.36 1.60
CA ALA A 110 -10.97 -2.98 0.49
C ALA A 110 -9.55 -3.53 0.65
N ALA A 111 -9.03 -3.58 1.89
CA ALA A 111 -7.75 -4.19 2.21
C ALA A 111 -7.76 -5.69 1.90
N LEU A 112 -8.81 -6.42 2.31
CA LEU A 112 -8.92 -7.86 2.04
C LEU A 112 -9.03 -8.15 0.54
N VAL A 113 -9.88 -7.41 -0.18
CA VAL A 113 -10.04 -7.56 -1.63
C VAL A 113 -8.74 -7.24 -2.36
N GLY A 114 -8.07 -6.14 -1.96
CA GLY A 114 -6.76 -5.77 -2.48
C GLY A 114 -5.72 -6.87 -2.26
N LEU A 115 -5.65 -7.44 -1.05
CA LEU A 115 -4.68 -8.46 -0.69
C LEU A 115 -4.88 -9.74 -1.51
N ILE A 116 -6.13 -10.20 -1.64
CA ILE A 116 -6.46 -11.39 -2.44
C ILE A 116 -6.10 -11.16 -3.90
N ALA A 117 -6.41 -9.98 -4.44
CA ALA A 117 -6.06 -9.62 -5.80
C ALA A 117 -4.54 -9.52 -6.01
N ASP A 118 -3.80 -8.89 -5.10
CA ASP A 118 -2.33 -8.79 -5.16
C ASP A 118 -1.70 -10.18 -5.12
N PHE A 119 -2.13 -11.02 -4.19
CA PHE A 119 -1.65 -12.40 -4.08
C PHE A 119 -1.93 -13.19 -5.37
N GLY A 120 -3.16 -13.14 -5.90
CA GLY A 120 -3.52 -13.86 -7.12
C GLY A 120 -2.74 -13.38 -8.35
N ILE A 121 -2.56 -12.07 -8.50
CA ILE A 121 -1.78 -11.50 -9.60
C ILE A 121 -0.31 -11.89 -9.49
N LEU A 122 0.30 -11.77 -8.32
CA LEU A 122 1.71 -12.13 -8.11
C LEU A 122 1.92 -13.64 -8.30
N ALA A 123 1.04 -14.47 -7.73
CA ALA A 123 1.06 -15.92 -7.93
C ALA A 123 0.95 -16.31 -9.41
N GLY A 124 0.05 -15.67 -10.16
CA GLY A 124 -0.10 -15.88 -11.60
C GLY A 124 1.11 -15.41 -12.42
N ARG A 125 1.98 -14.56 -11.86
CA ARG A 125 3.26 -14.14 -12.44
C ARG A 125 4.45 -14.97 -11.95
N GLY A 126 4.19 -16.12 -11.33
CA GLY A 126 5.23 -17.04 -10.87
C GLY A 126 5.81 -16.72 -9.49
N ALA A 127 5.17 -15.86 -8.70
CA ALA A 127 5.57 -15.65 -7.31
C ALA A 127 5.45 -16.92 -6.45
N LEU A 128 4.84 -18.02 -6.95
CA LEU A 128 4.75 -19.33 -6.29
C LEU A 128 5.76 -20.37 -6.81
N THR A 129 6.52 -20.04 -7.85
CA THR A 129 7.47 -20.93 -8.51
C THR A 129 8.90 -20.50 -8.18
N TRP A 130 9.41 -20.97 -7.05
CA TRP A 130 10.76 -20.62 -6.58
C TRP A 130 11.70 -21.83 -6.49
N GLY A 131 12.97 -21.60 -6.81
CA GLY A 131 14.06 -22.54 -6.61
C GLY A 131 14.57 -22.56 -5.17
N THR A 132 15.67 -23.28 -4.94
CA THR A 132 16.32 -23.37 -3.62
C THR A 132 16.93 -22.05 -3.16
N ASP A 133 17.31 -21.19 -4.09
CA ASP A 133 17.87 -19.85 -3.91
C ASP A 133 16.85 -18.86 -3.30
N ALA A 134 15.58 -18.97 -3.71
CA ALA A 134 14.50 -18.12 -3.23
C ALA A 134 13.56 -18.81 -2.21
N PHE A 135 13.93 -20.00 -1.72
CA PHE A 135 13.08 -20.84 -0.86
C PHE A 135 12.54 -20.13 0.39
N VAL A 136 13.41 -19.42 1.12
CA VAL A 136 13.01 -18.71 2.35
C VAL A 136 12.07 -17.54 2.03
N VAL A 137 12.35 -16.81 0.94
CA VAL A 137 11.54 -15.65 0.52
C VAL A 137 10.17 -16.11 -0.01
N GLY A 138 10.12 -17.23 -0.72
CA GLY A 138 8.89 -17.86 -1.18
C GLY A 138 7.96 -18.25 -0.02
N TRP A 139 8.50 -18.92 1.00
CA TRP A 139 7.74 -19.23 2.20
C TRP A 139 7.35 -17.99 3.01
N ALA A 140 8.22 -16.98 3.07
CA ALA A 140 7.89 -15.71 3.71
C ALA A 140 6.70 -15.04 3.00
N PHE A 141 6.67 -15.02 1.66
CA PHE A 141 5.55 -14.48 0.89
C PHE A 141 4.23 -15.18 1.24
N VAL A 142 4.21 -16.51 1.27
CA VAL A 142 3.00 -17.29 1.61
C VAL A 142 2.58 -17.05 3.06
N ALA A 143 3.52 -17.19 4.01
CA ALA A 143 3.23 -17.04 5.43
C ALA A 143 2.73 -15.63 5.78
N LEU A 144 3.36 -14.59 5.23
CA LEU A 144 2.96 -13.19 5.43
C LEU A 144 1.63 -12.88 4.77
N SER A 145 1.33 -13.47 3.60
CA SER A 145 0.03 -13.30 2.94
C SER A 145 -1.10 -13.92 3.77
N ILE A 146 -0.90 -15.14 4.27
CA ILE A 146 -1.86 -15.82 5.14
C ILE A 146 -2.06 -15.02 6.43
N LEU A 147 -0.97 -14.62 7.09
CA LEU A 147 -1.04 -13.85 8.32
C LEU A 147 -1.74 -12.51 8.10
N SER A 148 -1.46 -11.81 7.01
CA SER A 148 -2.14 -10.56 6.67
C SER A 148 -3.64 -10.77 6.48
N ALA A 149 -4.05 -11.82 5.76
CA ALA A 149 -5.47 -12.13 5.56
C ALA A 149 -6.17 -12.46 6.89
N LEU A 150 -5.51 -13.20 7.78
CA LEU A 150 -6.02 -13.50 9.12
C LEU A 150 -6.16 -12.23 9.97
N LEU A 151 -5.17 -11.34 9.93
CA LEU A 151 -5.20 -10.09 10.70
C LEU A 151 -6.30 -9.14 10.21
N ILE A 152 -6.40 -8.92 8.90
CA ILE A 152 -7.48 -8.13 8.27
C ILE A 152 -8.84 -8.73 8.65
N THR A 153 -9.00 -10.04 8.51
CA THR A 153 -10.26 -10.70 8.91
C THR A 153 -10.54 -10.55 10.42
N ALA A 154 -9.52 -10.61 11.27
CA ALA A 154 -9.66 -10.40 12.71
C ALA A 154 -10.07 -8.95 13.05
N VAL A 155 -9.60 -7.96 12.27
CA VAL A 155 -10.05 -6.57 12.37
C VAL A 155 -11.54 -6.46 12.08
N TRP A 156 -12.03 -7.09 11.00
CA TRP A 156 -13.46 -7.15 10.70
C TRP A 156 -14.29 -7.66 11.88
N PHE A 157 -13.83 -8.74 12.51
CA PHE A 157 -14.49 -9.32 13.69
C PHE A 157 -14.43 -8.40 14.90
N ALA A 158 -13.29 -7.76 15.17
CA ALA A 158 -13.15 -6.77 16.24
C ALA A 158 -14.11 -5.58 16.06
N LEU A 159 -14.32 -5.12 14.82
CA LEU A 159 -15.27 -4.04 14.49
C LEU A 159 -16.75 -4.42 14.62
N ARG A 160 -17.07 -5.71 14.80
CA ARG A 160 -18.43 -6.17 15.10
C ARG A 160 -18.79 -6.00 16.57
N GLU A 161 -17.80 -5.89 17.46
CA GLU A 161 -18.03 -5.69 18.87
C GLU A 161 -18.60 -4.28 19.14
N PRO A 162 -19.81 -4.13 19.72
CA PRO A 162 -20.44 -2.82 19.95
C PRO A 162 -19.66 -1.90 20.90
N GLY A 163 -18.72 -2.42 21.70
CA GLY A 163 -17.91 -1.64 22.63
C GLY A 163 -16.78 -0.81 22.00
N TYR A 164 -16.31 0.19 22.75
CA TYR A 164 -15.09 0.97 22.46
C TYR A 164 -13.85 0.06 22.31
N ASN A 165 -13.81 -1.01 23.11
CA ASN A 165 -12.72 -2.00 23.11
C ASN A 165 -12.56 -2.70 21.75
N GLY A 166 -13.63 -2.86 20.98
CA GLY A 166 -13.57 -3.44 19.64
C GLY A 166 -12.73 -2.60 18.68
N VAL A 167 -12.92 -1.27 18.71
CA VAL A 167 -12.13 -0.35 17.87
C VAL A 167 -10.69 -0.24 18.35
N MET A 168 -10.46 -0.26 19.67
CA MET A 168 -9.11 -0.32 20.24
C MET A 168 -8.36 -1.58 19.76
N SER A 169 -9.01 -2.75 19.80
CA SER A 169 -8.42 -3.99 19.29
C SER A 169 -8.16 -3.94 17.78
N ALA A 170 -9.13 -3.44 17.01
CA ALA A 170 -9.00 -3.26 15.56
C ALA A 170 -7.78 -2.41 15.20
N THR A 171 -7.53 -1.30 15.91
CA THR A 171 -6.34 -0.46 15.66
C THR A 171 -5.03 -1.22 15.90
N GLY A 172 -4.92 -1.99 16.98
CA GLY A 172 -3.72 -2.79 17.25
C GLY A 172 -3.49 -3.89 16.21
N LEU A 173 -4.56 -4.57 15.78
CA LEU A 173 -4.49 -5.59 14.73
C LEU A 173 -4.13 -4.99 13.36
N SER A 174 -4.67 -3.83 13.02
CA SER A 174 -4.34 -3.13 11.77
C SER A 174 -2.86 -2.73 11.69
N TYR A 175 -2.23 -2.39 12.83
CA TYR A 175 -0.79 -2.10 12.87
C TYR A 175 0.05 -3.33 12.47
N LEU A 176 -0.30 -4.49 13.04
CA LEU A 176 0.33 -5.76 12.65
C LEU A 176 0.03 -6.09 11.18
N ALA A 177 -1.18 -5.81 10.71
CA ALA A 177 -1.54 -6.03 9.32
C ALA A 177 -0.70 -5.17 8.36
N ILE A 178 -0.40 -3.91 8.68
CA ILE A 178 0.44 -3.05 7.82
C ILE A 178 1.83 -3.67 7.64
N ILE A 179 2.49 -4.08 8.72
CA ILE A 179 3.84 -4.61 8.65
C ILE A 179 3.88 -5.96 7.91
N THR A 180 2.85 -6.81 8.06
CA THR A 180 2.78 -8.09 7.34
C THR A 180 2.44 -7.88 5.87
N VAL A 181 1.54 -6.94 5.55
CA VAL A 181 1.19 -6.55 4.17
C VAL A 181 2.42 -5.99 3.45
N LEU A 182 3.19 -5.11 4.09
CA LEU A 182 4.46 -4.62 3.53
C LEU A 182 5.43 -5.77 3.25
N GLY A 183 5.54 -6.71 4.19
CA GLY A 183 6.37 -7.90 4.03
C GLY A 183 5.96 -8.74 2.81
N THR A 184 4.69 -9.12 2.69
CA THR A 184 4.22 -9.88 1.51
C THR A 184 4.39 -9.09 0.20
N THR A 185 4.11 -7.78 0.23
CA THR A 185 4.23 -6.90 -0.94
C THR A 185 5.65 -6.90 -1.49
N ILE A 186 6.64 -6.77 -0.61
CA ILE A 186 8.07 -6.76 -0.95
C ILE A 186 8.53 -8.15 -1.41
N SER A 187 8.23 -9.19 -0.63
CA SER A 187 8.62 -10.57 -0.96
C SER A 187 8.06 -11.02 -2.30
N GLY A 188 6.76 -10.83 -2.54
CA GLY A 188 6.11 -11.24 -3.78
C GLY A 188 6.65 -10.51 -5.01
N ARG A 189 6.93 -9.20 -4.91
CA ARG A 189 7.55 -8.44 -6.00
C ARG A 189 8.99 -8.89 -6.26
N SER A 190 9.78 -9.18 -5.22
CA SER A 190 11.14 -9.69 -5.38
C SER A 190 11.20 -11.02 -6.13
N LEU A 191 10.25 -11.94 -5.84
CA LEU A 191 10.16 -13.24 -6.50
C LEU A 191 9.84 -13.11 -8.00
N THR A 192 8.96 -12.19 -8.36
CA THR A 192 8.60 -11.97 -9.79
C THR A 192 9.72 -11.33 -10.61
N VAL A 193 10.66 -10.62 -9.97
CA VAL A 193 11.84 -10.05 -10.64
C VAL A 193 12.89 -11.13 -10.91
N VAL A 194 13.11 -12.05 -9.96
CA VAL A 194 14.10 -13.13 -10.08
C VAL A 194 13.78 -14.03 -11.29
N GLU A 195 12.52 -14.42 -11.48
CA GLU A 195 12.13 -15.30 -12.60
C GLU A 195 12.28 -14.62 -13.98
N GLY A 196 12.11 -13.31 -14.06
CA GLY A 196 12.39 -12.55 -15.28
C GLY A 196 13.85 -12.62 -15.72
N SER A 197 14.78 -12.82 -14.79
CA SER A 197 16.21 -12.95 -15.09
C SER A 197 16.62 -14.35 -15.53
N THR A 198 15.94 -15.39 -15.02
CA THR A 198 16.25 -16.79 -15.37
C THR A 198 15.75 -17.15 -16.77
N LEU A 199 14.61 -16.59 -17.21
CA LEU A 199 14.07 -16.80 -18.57
C LEU A 199 14.90 -16.15 -19.70
N LEU A 200 15.79 -15.20 -19.38
CA LEU A 200 16.68 -14.57 -20.37
C LEU A 200 18.06 -15.25 -20.48
N SER A 201 18.28 -16.31 -19.70
CA SER A 201 19.58 -17.00 -19.59
C SER A 201 19.58 -18.47 -20.05
N GLY A 202 18.46 -18.95 -20.60
CA GLY A 202 18.32 -20.28 -21.22
C GLY A 202 17.92 -20.17 -22.69
#